data_AF-A0A8I3PJA7-F1
#
_entry.id   AF-A0A8I3PJA7-F1
#
_cell.length_a   1.000
_cell.length_b   1.000
_cell.length_c   1.000
_cell.angle_alpha   90.00
_cell.angle_beta   90.00
_cell.angle_gamma   90.00
#
_symmetry.space_group_name_H-M   'P 1'
#
loop_
_entity.id
_entity.type
_entity.pdbx_description
1 polymer ?
#
loop_
_entity_poly.entity_id
_entity_poly.type
_entity_poly.pdbx_seq_one_letter_code
_entity_poly.pdbx_strand_id
1 'polypeptide(L)'
;MSGAMPGGRRPRVRCGNQPRPAPAMEPWPRGLGPQPRRARPAGGAAALLASNILREPVCLGACEHIFCTSRDAINIFGLRPVDYADNENMKSLLLLPEKNESSSTRHYSVPNTGQRRDGPLVLIGSGLSSEQKMLSELAAILKAKKCAEFDNTVTHVIVPGDTVQSTLKCMLGILNGCWILKFEWVKACLQRKACEQEEKYEIPEGPHRSRLNKEQLLPKLFDGCYFYFGGTFKHHPKDNLIKFVTAAGGQVLSRKPKPDSDVTQTINTVAYHARPDFDQRFCTQYIIYEDLSNHHPKRVRWFIDCVMSFELLPLDS
;
A
#
# COMPACT_ATOMS: atom_id res chain seq x y z
N MET A 1 65.41 -40.23 38.71
CA MET A 1 64.83 -38.90 38.95
C MET A 1 64.80 -38.18 37.62
N SER A 2 63.65 -38.18 36.95
CA SER A 2 63.47 -37.59 35.62
C SER A 2 63.01 -36.14 35.77
N GLY A 3 63.82 -35.18 35.33
CA GLY A 3 63.49 -33.74 35.30
C GLY A 3 63.56 -33.22 33.88
N ALA A 4 62.41 -32.93 33.29
CA ALA A 4 62.29 -32.39 31.93
C ALA A 4 62.48 -30.86 31.91
N MET A 5 63.29 -30.38 30.97
CA MET A 5 63.47 -28.96 30.66
C MET A 5 62.30 -28.42 29.82
N PRO A 6 61.82 -27.18 30.04
CA PRO A 6 60.72 -26.61 29.26
C PRO A 6 61.21 -25.98 27.94
N GLY A 7 60.64 -26.44 26.81
CA GLY A 7 60.89 -25.91 25.47
C GLY A 7 60.23 -24.54 25.23
N GLY A 8 60.96 -23.66 24.54
CA GLY A 8 60.56 -22.29 24.21
C GLY A 8 59.35 -22.20 23.27
N ARG A 9 58.43 -21.29 23.58
CA ARG A 9 57.28 -20.92 22.71
C ARG A 9 57.65 -19.70 21.87
N ARG A 10 57.63 -19.85 20.54
CA ARG A 10 57.51 -18.71 19.60
C ARG A 10 56.03 -18.30 19.51
N PRO A 11 55.67 -17.00 19.51
CA PRO A 11 54.30 -16.57 19.27
C PRO A 11 53.94 -16.74 17.78
N ARG A 12 52.94 -17.57 17.47
CA ARG A 12 52.28 -17.56 16.15
C ARG A 12 51.15 -16.55 16.17
N VAL A 13 51.35 -15.43 15.50
CA VAL A 13 50.27 -14.53 15.06
C VAL A 13 49.45 -15.29 14.00
N ARG A 14 48.15 -15.47 14.21
CA ARG A 14 47.21 -15.96 13.18
C ARG A 14 46.12 -14.93 12.95
N CYS A 15 46.13 -14.38 11.75
CA CYS A 15 45.07 -13.58 11.13
C CYS A 15 43.81 -14.45 10.96
N GLY A 16 42.67 -14.00 11.49
CA GLY A 16 41.44 -14.76 11.63
C GLY A 16 40.47 -14.66 10.46
N ASN A 17 40.94 -14.79 9.21
CA ASN A 17 40.06 -14.90 8.05
C ASN A 17 40.45 -16.11 7.19
N GLN A 18 39.82 -17.27 7.47
CA GLN A 18 39.59 -18.30 6.46
C GLN A 18 38.17 -18.87 6.63
N PRO A 19 37.35 -18.91 5.57
CA PRO A 19 36.00 -19.47 5.63
C PRO A 19 36.05 -20.99 5.79
N ARG A 20 35.19 -21.52 6.66
CA ARG A 20 35.02 -22.97 6.85
C ARG A 20 34.27 -23.58 5.65
N PRO A 21 34.62 -24.82 5.22
CA PRO A 21 33.84 -25.53 4.21
C PRO A 21 32.46 -25.90 4.76
N ALA A 22 31.42 -25.76 3.91
CA ALA A 22 30.05 -26.10 4.25
C ALA A 22 29.89 -27.62 4.46
N PRO A 23 29.09 -28.07 5.45
CA PRO A 23 28.79 -29.49 5.61
C PRO A 23 27.85 -29.96 4.49
N ALA A 24 28.02 -31.22 4.05
CA ALA A 24 27.19 -31.87 3.06
C ALA A 24 25.72 -31.95 3.52
N MET A 25 24.80 -31.62 2.62
CA MET A 25 23.35 -31.61 2.85
C MET A 25 22.81 -33.05 2.78
N GLU A 26 22.23 -33.55 3.86
CA GLU A 26 21.35 -34.73 3.86
C GLU A 26 19.96 -34.36 3.29
N PRO A 27 19.32 -35.20 2.47
CA PRO A 27 18.01 -34.91 1.90
C PRO A 27 16.90 -34.98 2.95
N TRP A 28 16.00 -33.99 2.94
CA TRP A 28 14.87 -33.90 3.87
C TRP A 28 13.81 -34.98 3.60
N PRO A 29 13.16 -35.55 4.64
CA PRO A 29 12.07 -36.49 4.47
C PRO A 29 10.84 -35.80 3.85
N ARG A 30 10.17 -36.51 2.92
CA ARG A 30 9.00 -36.01 2.21
C ARG A 30 7.83 -35.77 3.17
N GLY A 31 7.35 -34.52 3.21
CA GLY A 31 6.02 -34.17 3.70
C GLY A 31 6.02 -33.04 4.73
N LEU A 32 5.31 -31.96 4.39
CA LEU A 32 4.98 -30.78 5.22
C LEU A 32 6.07 -29.68 5.29
N GLY A 33 6.26 -28.99 4.16
CA GLY A 33 6.85 -27.64 4.13
C GLY A 33 5.77 -26.54 4.13
N PRO A 34 6.07 -25.31 4.58
CA PRO A 34 5.14 -24.19 4.57
C PRO A 34 4.78 -23.82 3.13
N GLN A 35 3.49 -23.70 2.83
CA GLN A 35 3.03 -23.23 1.52
C GLN A 35 3.49 -21.78 1.27
N PRO A 36 4.07 -21.46 0.11
CA PRO A 36 4.37 -20.08 -0.25
C PRO A 36 3.05 -19.30 -0.40
N ARG A 37 2.95 -18.17 0.30
CA ARG A 37 1.82 -17.24 0.14
C ARG A 37 1.82 -16.71 -1.29
N ARG A 38 0.70 -16.87 -2.01
CA ARG A 38 0.49 -16.22 -3.31
C ARG A 38 0.56 -14.70 -3.15
N ALA A 39 1.60 -14.08 -3.71
CA ALA A 39 1.73 -12.63 -3.81
C ALA A 39 0.67 -12.07 -4.78
N ARG A 40 0.09 -10.92 -4.45
CA ARG A 40 -0.78 -10.16 -5.36
C ARG A 40 0.11 -9.23 -6.21
N PRO A 41 -0.10 -9.14 -7.53
CA PRO A 41 0.69 -8.26 -8.39
C PRO A 41 0.40 -6.78 -8.10
N ALA A 42 1.43 -5.94 -8.10
CA ALA A 42 1.30 -4.49 -8.08
C ALA A 42 0.68 -3.96 -9.40
N GLY A 43 0.13 -2.74 -9.38
CA GLY A 43 -0.71 -2.17 -10.44
C GLY A 43 -0.24 -2.30 -11.89
N GLY A 44 1.07 -2.13 -12.14
CA GLY A 44 1.65 -2.33 -13.46
C GLY A 44 1.57 -3.78 -13.94
N ALA A 45 1.79 -4.75 -13.05
CA ALA A 45 1.58 -6.16 -13.36
C ALA A 45 0.10 -6.54 -13.42
N ALA A 46 -0.81 -5.90 -12.69
CA ALA A 46 -2.24 -6.18 -12.83
C ALA A 46 -2.75 -5.84 -14.24
N ALA A 47 -2.28 -4.74 -14.84
CA ALA A 47 -2.61 -4.36 -16.22
C ALA A 47 -1.97 -5.30 -17.26
N LEU A 48 -0.72 -5.73 -17.04
CA LEU A 48 -0.01 -6.67 -17.92
C LEU A 48 -0.51 -8.12 -17.78
N LEU A 49 -0.93 -8.54 -16.58
CA LEU A 49 -1.56 -9.86 -16.34
C LEU A 49 -2.98 -9.91 -16.88
N ALA A 50 -3.75 -8.82 -16.76
CA ALA A 50 -5.09 -8.71 -17.34
C ALA A 50 -5.09 -8.78 -18.89
N SER A 51 -3.93 -8.57 -19.52
CA SER A 51 -3.73 -8.68 -20.97
C SER A 51 -2.95 -9.94 -21.39
N ASN A 52 -2.74 -10.93 -20.49
CA ASN A 52 -2.00 -12.17 -20.73
C ASN A 52 -0.53 -11.98 -21.19
N ILE A 53 0.10 -10.86 -20.80
CA ILE A 53 1.45 -10.48 -21.26
C ILE A 53 2.56 -11.11 -20.40
N LEU A 54 2.34 -11.37 -19.11
CA LEU A 54 3.25 -12.12 -18.23
C LEU A 54 2.55 -13.37 -17.68
N ARG A 55 3.25 -14.51 -17.60
CA ARG A 55 2.68 -15.76 -17.05
C ARG A 55 3.04 -16.01 -15.59
N GLU A 56 4.21 -15.56 -15.13
CA GLU A 56 4.66 -15.73 -13.73
C GLU A 56 5.32 -14.45 -13.20
N PRO A 57 5.17 -14.13 -11.90
CA PRO A 57 5.92 -13.05 -11.28
C PRO A 57 7.43 -13.36 -11.35
N VAL A 58 8.21 -12.47 -11.97
CA VAL A 58 9.66 -12.64 -12.09
C VAL A 58 10.30 -12.32 -10.73
N CYS A 59 10.70 -13.37 -10.00
CA CYS A 59 11.48 -13.26 -8.77
C CYS A 59 12.92 -12.82 -9.09
N LEU A 60 13.23 -11.55 -8.88
CA LEU A 60 14.59 -11.04 -8.89
C LEU A 60 15.12 -11.13 -7.45
N GLY A 61 15.94 -12.13 -7.18
CA GLY A 61 16.35 -12.58 -5.85
C GLY A 61 16.64 -11.48 -4.82
N ALA A 62 16.30 -11.80 -3.57
CA ALA A 62 16.49 -11.03 -2.33
C ALA A 62 15.74 -9.69 -2.18
N CYS A 63 14.93 -9.25 -3.16
CA CYS A 63 13.98 -8.16 -2.98
C CYS A 63 12.56 -8.61 -3.36
N GLU A 64 11.62 -8.58 -2.41
CA GLU A 64 10.19 -8.90 -2.62
C GLU A 64 9.42 -7.83 -3.44
N HIS A 65 10.10 -6.90 -4.11
CA HIS A 65 9.47 -5.84 -4.90
C HIS A 65 10.29 -5.52 -6.15
N ILE A 66 9.75 -5.76 -7.34
CA ILE A 66 10.15 -5.01 -8.55
C ILE A 66 8.91 -4.70 -9.39
N PHE A 67 8.63 -3.42 -9.55
CA PHE A 67 8.33 -2.85 -10.87
C PHE A 67 9.12 -1.55 -11.00
N CYS A 68 10.27 -1.64 -11.66
CA CYS A 68 10.90 -0.44 -12.21
C CYS A 68 9.95 0.14 -13.25
N THR A 69 9.57 1.39 -13.08
CA THR A 69 8.80 2.18 -14.05
C THR A 69 9.60 2.51 -15.31
N SER A 70 10.90 2.20 -15.34
CA SER A 70 11.81 2.42 -16.46
C SER A 70 12.01 1.14 -17.27
N ARG A 71 11.85 1.24 -18.59
CA ARG A 71 12.09 0.17 -19.57
C ARG A 71 13.57 -0.19 -19.71
N ASP A 72 14.45 0.73 -19.33
CA ASP A 72 15.90 0.58 -19.40
C ASP A 72 16.52 0.15 -18.06
N ALA A 73 15.71 -0.05 -17.02
CA ALA A 73 16.21 -0.53 -15.75
C ALA A 73 16.85 -1.91 -15.89
N ILE A 74 18.05 -2.06 -15.33
CA ILE A 74 18.82 -3.30 -15.37
C ILE A 74 18.77 -3.93 -13.98
N ASN A 75 18.52 -5.24 -13.91
CA ASN A 75 18.54 -5.98 -12.66
C ASN A 75 19.96 -6.37 -12.21
N ILE A 76 20.07 -7.03 -11.05
CA ILE A 76 21.35 -7.52 -10.51
C ILE A 76 22.09 -8.52 -11.41
N PHE A 77 21.39 -9.10 -12.39
CA PHE A 77 21.94 -10.05 -13.37
C PHE A 77 22.30 -9.38 -14.70
N GLY A 78 22.18 -8.06 -14.81
CA GLY A 78 22.48 -7.35 -16.05
C GLY A 78 21.36 -7.40 -17.10
N LEU A 79 20.16 -7.87 -16.74
CA LEU A 79 19.04 -8.06 -17.67
C LEU A 79 17.98 -6.96 -17.52
N ARG A 80 17.44 -6.53 -18.66
CA ARG A 80 16.35 -5.54 -18.78
C ARG A 80 14.99 -6.23 -18.83
N PRO A 81 13.87 -5.51 -18.62
CA PRO A 81 12.52 -6.03 -18.79
C PRO A 81 12.27 -6.73 -20.14
N VAL A 82 12.85 -6.21 -21.23
CA VAL A 82 12.72 -6.82 -22.57
C VAL A 82 13.36 -8.20 -22.66
N ASP A 83 14.40 -8.46 -21.88
CA ASP A 83 15.15 -9.71 -21.94
C ASP A 83 14.37 -10.88 -21.29
N TYR A 84 13.30 -10.57 -20.54
CA TYR A 84 12.35 -11.53 -19.97
C TYR A 84 11.08 -11.72 -20.81
N ALA A 85 10.94 -10.98 -21.91
CA ALA A 85 9.74 -11.03 -22.74
C ALA A 85 9.83 -12.16 -23.77
N ASP A 86 8.96 -13.17 -23.64
CA ASP A 86 8.95 -14.34 -24.54
C ASP A 86 8.12 -14.12 -25.82
N ASN A 87 7.31 -13.06 -25.87
CA ASN A 87 6.43 -12.76 -27.01
C ASN A 87 6.90 -11.51 -27.76
N GLU A 88 6.90 -11.56 -29.09
CA GLU A 88 7.29 -10.45 -29.97
C GLU A 88 6.44 -9.19 -29.77
N ASN A 89 5.14 -9.33 -29.48
CA ASN A 89 4.30 -8.18 -29.13
C ASN A 89 4.74 -7.50 -27.82
N MET A 90 5.28 -8.28 -26.88
CA MET A 90 5.77 -7.76 -25.61
C MET A 90 7.12 -7.08 -25.77
N LYS A 91 8.02 -7.68 -26.55
CA LYS A 91 9.30 -7.06 -26.92
C LYS A 91 9.07 -5.74 -27.65
N SER A 92 8.14 -5.70 -28.61
CA SER A 92 7.87 -4.47 -29.36
C SER A 92 7.39 -3.32 -28.46
N LEU A 93 6.56 -3.60 -27.43
CA LEU A 93 6.09 -2.57 -26.49
C LEU A 93 7.20 -2.05 -25.57
N LEU A 94 8.16 -2.91 -25.21
CA LEU A 94 9.29 -2.57 -24.36
C LEU A 94 10.44 -1.89 -25.13
N LEU A 95 10.50 -2.08 -26.45
CA LEU A 95 11.50 -1.49 -27.36
C LEU A 95 11.05 -0.19 -28.05
N LEU A 96 9.84 0.30 -27.77
CA LEU A 96 9.37 1.56 -28.35
C LEU A 96 10.29 2.72 -27.91
N PRO A 97 10.86 3.51 -28.85
CA PRO A 97 11.72 4.63 -28.51
C PRO A 97 10.96 5.65 -27.66
N GLU A 98 11.60 6.12 -26.59
CA GLU A 98 11.09 7.27 -25.84
C GLU A 98 11.06 8.47 -26.80
N LYS A 99 9.85 8.89 -27.18
CA LYS A 99 9.68 10.18 -27.84
C LYS A 99 10.03 11.23 -26.78
N ASN A 100 11.18 11.88 -26.95
CA ASN A 100 11.61 13.04 -26.18
C ASN A 100 10.51 14.11 -26.18
N GLU A 101 9.67 14.06 -25.17
CA GLU A 101 8.70 15.09 -24.82
C GLU A 101 8.83 15.22 -23.31
N SER A 102 9.53 16.28 -22.91
CA SER A 102 9.61 16.80 -21.55
C SER A 102 8.32 16.53 -20.77
N SER A 103 8.44 15.78 -19.68
CA SER A 103 7.60 15.83 -18.48
C SER A 103 6.21 16.44 -18.68
N SER A 104 5.32 15.70 -19.33
CA SER A 104 3.89 15.85 -19.15
C SER A 104 3.29 14.47 -19.25
N THR A 105 2.83 13.95 -18.11
CA THR A 105 2.05 12.73 -17.97
C THR A 105 0.95 12.75 -19.02
N ARG A 106 1.18 12.11 -20.18
CA ARG A 106 0.12 11.92 -21.18
C ARG A 106 -0.85 10.95 -20.54
N HIS A 107 -1.88 11.52 -19.93
CA HIS A 107 -3.13 10.83 -19.66
C HIS A 107 -3.50 10.11 -20.95
N TYR A 108 -3.38 8.78 -20.97
CA TYR A 108 -4.24 8.00 -21.82
C TYR A 108 -5.65 8.30 -21.31
N SER A 109 -6.32 9.24 -21.95
CA SER A 109 -7.77 9.36 -21.88
C SER A 109 -8.32 8.08 -22.50
N VAL A 110 -8.33 7.02 -21.69
CA VAL A 110 -9.31 5.95 -21.86
C VAL A 110 -10.64 6.68 -21.93
N PRO A 111 -11.45 6.50 -23.00
CA PRO A 111 -12.78 7.06 -23.01
C PRO A 111 -13.46 6.51 -21.77
N ASN A 112 -13.73 7.37 -20.79
CA ASN A 112 -14.48 7.01 -19.61
C ASN A 112 -15.94 6.84 -20.05
N THR A 113 -16.23 5.75 -20.76
CA THR A 113 -17.55 5.18 -20.72
C THR A 113 -17.70 4.70 -19.29
N GLY A 114 -18.41 5.47 -18.46
CA GLY A 114 -18.72 5.18 -17.05
C GLY A 114 -19.55 3.91 -16.90
N GLN A 115 -19.02 2.79 -17.39
CA GLN A 115 -19.57 1.47 -17.19
C GLN A 115 -19.33 1.14 -15.74
N ARG A 116 -20.41 1.23 -14.96
CA ARG A 116 -20.48 0.66 -13.63
C ARG A 116 -19.91 -0.75 -13.68
N ARG A 117 -18.98 -1.04 -12.78
CA ARG A 117 -18.68 -2.44 -12.46
C ARG A 117 -19.96 -3.02 -11.88
N ASP A 118 -20.54 -4.02 -12.55
CA ASP A 118 -21.74 -4.80 -12.18
C ASP A 118 -21.57 -5.60 -10.87
N GLY A 119 -20.83 -5.06 -9.90
CA GLY A 119 -20.58 -5.66 -8.60
C GLY A 119 -21.73 -5.39 -7.62
N PRO A 120 -21.89 -6.24 -6.60
CA PRO A 120 -22.90 -6.04 -5.57
C PRO A 120 -22.63 -4.74 -4.79
N LEU A 121 -23.66 -3.91 -4.67
CA LEU A 121 -23.60 -2.68 -3.89
C LEU A 121 -23.61 -3.00 -2.40
N VAL A 122 -22.65 -2.45 -1.68
CA VAL A 122 -22.54 -2.52 -0.22
C VAL A 122 -22.43 -1.11 0.34
N LEU A 123 -23.46 -0.68 1.09
CA LEU A 123 -23.64 0.66 1.62
C LEU A 123 -23.37 0.70 3.12
N ILE A 124 -22.72 1.76 3.60
CA ILE A 124 -22.56 2.04 5.03
C ILE A 124 -22.78 3.53 5.31
N GLY A 125 -23.38 3.86 6.44
CA GLY A 125 -23.52 5.24 6.91
C GLY A 125 -22.43 5.61 7.92
N SER A 126 -21.83 6.78 7.75
CA SER A 126 -20.91 7.38 8.73
C SER A 126 -21.49 8.67 9.27
N GLY A 127 -21.68 8.75 10.59
CA GLY A 127 -22.23 9.95 11.24
C GLY A 127 -23.70 10.23 10.94
N LEU A 128 -24.42 9.28 10.34
CA LEU A 128 -25.86 9.37 10.10
C LEU A 128 -26.63 9.04 11.37
N SER A 129 -27.66 9.84 11.67
CA SER A 129 -28.51 9.69 12.84
C SER A 129 -29.92 9.25 12.42
N SER A 130 -30.87 10.17 12.34
CA SER A 130 -32.22 9.96 11.81
C SER A 130 -32.22 9.50 10.35
N GLU A 131 -31.16 9.77 9.59
CA GLU A 131 -31.03 9.42 8.18
C GLU A 131 -30.81 7.91 7.92
N GLN A 132 -30.48 7.13 8.96
CA GLN A 132 -30.21 5.70 8.83
C GLN A 132 -31.38 4.91 8.25
N LYS A 133 -32.63 5.35 8.49
CA LYS A 133 -33.83 4.71 7.98
C LYS A 133 -33.93 4.85 6.46
N MET A 134 -33.68 6.05 5.93
CA MET A 134 -33.67 6.32 4.49
C MET A 134 -32.58 5.51 3.77
N LEU A 135 -31.40 5.36 4.39
CA LEU A 135 -30.35 4.52 3.82
C LEU A 135 -30.74 3.03 3.77
N SER A 136 -31.46 2.53 4.78
CA SER A 136 -31.99 1.15 4.76
C SER A 136 -33.05 0.96 3.67
N GLU A 137 -33.94 1.93 3.49
CA GLU A 137 -34.95 1.92 2.43
C GLU A 137 -34.29 1.90 1.05
N LEU A 138 -33.26 2.75 0.85
CA LEU A 138 -32.51 2.77 -0.40
C LEU A 138 -31.82 1.42 -0.68
N ALA A 139 -31.21 0.82 0.35
CA ALA A 139 -30.56 -0.48 0.20
C ALA A 139 -31.55 -1.54 -0.29
N ALA A 140 -32.80 -1.53 0.18
CA ALA A 140 -33.85 -2.43 -0.30
C ALA A 140 -34.22 -2.17 -1.77
N ILE A 141 -34.37 -0.90 -2.17
CA ILE A 141 -34.70 -0.53 -3.57
C ILE A 141 -33.60 -0.96 -4.54
N LEU A 142 -32.35 -0.70 -4.18
CA LEU A 142 -31.19 -1.03 -5.01
C LEU A 142 -30.74 -2.49 -4.91
N LYS A 143 -31.42 -3.31 -4.09
CA LYS A 143 -31.00 -4.68 -3.74
C LYS A 143 -29.55 -4.73 -3.25
N ALA A 144 -29.13 -3.68 -2.53
CA ALA A 144 -27.81 -3.51 -1.97
C ALA A 144 -27.75 -4.07 -0.54
N LYS A 145 -26.56 -4.50 -0.11
CA LYS A 145 -26.32 -4.85 1.30
C LYS A 145 -26.07 -3.56 2.09
N LYS A 146 -26.70 -3.42 3.26
CA LYS A 146 -26.35 -2.39 4.25
C LYS A 146 -25.51 -3.00 5.36
N CYS A 147 -24.36 -2.40 5.68
CA CYS A 147 -23.50 -2.82 6.78
C CYS A 147 -23.57 -1.84 7.97
N ALA A 148 -23.44 -2.36 9.18
CA ALA A 148 -23.29 -1.55 10.40
C ALA A 148 -21.82 -1.16 10.63
N GLU A 149 -20.92 -2.14 10.49
CA GLU A 149 -19.47 -1.98 10.62
C GLU A 149 -18.78 -2.04 9.26
N PHE A 150 -17.59 -1.43 9.17
CA PHE A 150 -16.84 -1.38 7.93
C PHE A 150 -16.13 -2.71 7.66
N ASP A 151 -16.22 -3.21 6.43
CA ASP A 151 -15.43 -4.33 5.91
C ASP A 151 -14.89 -4.01 4.50
N ASN A 152 -13.99 -4.83 3.98
CA ASN A 152 -13.38 -4.61 2.67
C ASN A 152 -14.33 -4.84 1.48
N THR A 153 -15.58 -5.27 1.73
CA THR A 153 -16.61 -5.42 0.70
C THR A 153 -17.43 -4.14 0.51
N VAL A 154 -17.32 -3.18 1.43
CA VAL A 154 -17.98 -1.87 1.34
C VAL A 154 -17.59 -1.17 0.05
N THR A 155 -18.60 -0.66 -0.65
CA THR A 155 -18.45 0.06 -1.92
C THR A 155 -18.78 1.54 -1.78
N HIS A 156 -19.72 1.89 -0.90
CA HIS A 156 -20.23 3.24 -0.71
C HIS A 156 -20.30 3.59 0.77
N VAL A 157 -19.72 4.72 1.14
CA VAL A 157 -19.82 5.34 2.45
C VAL A 157 -20.61 6.63 2.31
N ILE A 158 -21.73 6.73 3.03
CA ILE A 158 -22.61 7.90 2.98
C ILE A 158 -22.36 8.77 4.21
N VAL A 159 -22.14 10.07 3.97
CA VAL A 159 -21.92 11.10 5.00
C VAL A 159 -23.08 12.10 5.02
N PRO A 160 -23.40 12.71 6.18
CA PRO A 160 -24.57 13.59 6.32
C PRO A 160 -24.41 14.96 5.64
N GLY A 161 -23.21 15.39 5.28
CA GLY A 161 -22.94 16.72 4.73
C GLY A 161 -21.90 16.74 3.63
N ASP A 162 -21.43 17.94 3.28
CA ASP A 162 -20.56 18.18 2.13
C ASP A 162 -19.06 17.95 2.39
N THR A 163 -18.68 17.63 3.63
CA THR A 163 -17.28 17.46 4.04
C THR A 163 -17.02 16.04 4.54
N VAL A 164 -15.80 15.55 4.31
CA VAL A 164 -15.36 14.27 4.88
C VAL A 164 -15.28 14.42 6.40
N GLN A 165 -15.98 13.55 7.11
CA GLN A 165 -15.83 13.44 8.56
C GLN A 165 -14.60 12.59 8.91
N SER A 166 -13.81 13.01 9.91
CA SER A 166 -12.68 12.23 10.44
C SER A 166 -13.17 11.08 11.35
N THR A 167 -13.96 10.17 10.78
CA THR A 167 -14.44 8.95 11.44
C THR A 167 -13.67 7.73 10.94
N LEU A 168 -13.68 6.65 11.73
CA LEU A 168 -13.11 5.36 11.34
C LEU A 168 -13.68 4.85 10.00
N LYS A 169 -15.00 4.97 9.79
CA LYS A 169 -15.70 4.48 8.59
C LYS A 169 -15.31 5.27 7.34
N CYS A 170 -15.24 6.61 7.45
CA CYS A 170 -14.80 7.46 6.34
C CYS A 170 -13.35 7.21 5.97
N MET A 171 -12.43 7.20 6.94
CA MET A 171 -11.02 6.96 6.70
C MET A 171 -10.77 5.58 6.08
N LEU A 172 -11.44 4.52 6.56
CA LEU A 172 -11.34 3.20 5.95
C LEU A 172 -11.94 3.18 4.53
N GLY A 173 -13.04 3.90 4.31
CA GLY A 173 -13.62 4.07 2.98
C GLY A 173 -12.67 4.74 1.99
N ILE A 174 -12.01 5.83 2.43
CA ILE A 174 -10.98 6.51 1.64
C ILE A 174 -9.86 5.53 1.33
N LEU A 175 -9.27 4.86 2.32
CA LEU A 175 -8.14 3.94 2.08
C LEU A 175 -8.48 2.72 1.20
N ASN A 176 -9.76 2.38 1.09
CA ASN A 176 -10.26 1.32 0.21
C ASN A 176 -10.78 1.83 -1.14
N GLY A 177 -10.63 3.12 -1.45
CA GLY A 177 -11.11 3.73 -2.70
C GLY A 177 -12.60 3.50 -2.92
N CYS A 178 -13.39 3.59 -1.84
CA CYS A 178 -14.85 3.54 -1.90
C CYS A 178 -15.41 4.87 -2.40
N TRP A 179 -16.64 4.85 -2.90
CA TRP A 179 -17.41 6.08 -3.10
C TRP A 179 -17.74 6.70 -1.75
N ILE A 180 -17.28 7.93 -1.52
CA ILE A 180 -17.68 8.72 -0.34
C ILE A 180 -18.66 9.77 -0.81
N LEU A 181 -19.94 9.59 -0.49
CA LEU A 181 -21.02 10.36 -1.07
C LEU A 181 -21.78 11.18 -0.03
N LYS A 182 -22.22 12.36 -0.47
CA LYS A 182 -23.17 13.21 0.26
C LYS A 182 -24.50 12.50 0.44
N PHE A 183 -25.23 12.86 1.51
CA PHE A 183 -26.53 12.27 1.79
C PHE A 183 -27.59 12.60 0.70
N GLU A 184 -27.38 13.68 -0.05
CA GLU A 184 -28.17 14.07 -1.23
C GLU A 184 -28.27 12.95 -2.27
N TRP A 185 -27.24 12.11 -2.41
CA TRP A 185 -27.29 10.95 -3.29
C TRP A 185 -28.39 9.97 -2.87
N VAL A 186 -28.55 9.74 -1.57
CA VAL A 186 -29.59 8.86 -1.03
C VAL A 186 -30.97 9.42 -1.36
N LYS A 187 -31.18 10.72 -1.13
CA LYS A 187 -32.44 11.41 -1.44
C LYS A 187 -32.78 11.29 -2.93
N ALA A 188 -31.80 11.53 -3.81
CA ALA A 188 -31.99 11.48 -5.25
C ALA A 188 -32.30 10.05 -5.75
N CYS A 189 -31.59 9.04 -5.21
CA CYS A 189 -31.85 7.64 -5.56
C CYS A 189 -33.24 7.18 -5.11
N LEU A 190 -33.68 7.57 -3.90
CA LEU A 190 -35.02 7.26 -3.40
C LEU A 190 -36.11 7.88 -4.28
N GLN A 191 -35.93 9.14 -4.68
CA GLN A 191 -36.89 9.86 -5.52
C GLN A 191 -37.05 9.21 -6.91
N ARG A 192 -35.94 8.81 -7.53
CA ARG A 192 -35.94 8.19 -8.87
C ARG A 192 -36.12 6.68 -8.85
N LYS A 193 -36.09 6.06 -7.66
CA LYS A 193 -36.10 4.61 -7.43
C LYS A 193 -35.03 3.87 -8.24
N ALA A 194 -33.90 4.53 -8.45
CA ALA A 194 -32.78 4.04 -9.25
C ALA A 194 -31.47 4.51 -8.64
N CYS A 195 -30.39 3.79 -8.93
CA CYS A 195 -29.07 4.17 -8.44
C CYS A 195 -28.54 5.33 -9.28
N GLU A 196 -28.54 6.53 -8.70
CA GLU A 196 -28.04 7.76 -9.32
C GLU A 196 -26.53 7.74 -9.53
N GLN A 197 -26.10 8.52 -10.51
CA GLN A 197 -24.68 8.67 -10.84
C GLN A 197 -23.90 9.25 -9.65
N GLU A 198 -22.95 8.46 -9.15
CA GLU A 198 -22.20 8.71 -7.93
C GLU A 198 -21.32 9.96 -8.01
N GLU A 199 -20.69 10.22 -9.16
CA GLU A 199 -19.74 11.34 -9.34
C GLU A 199 -20.34 12.71 -9.02
N LYS A 200 -21.66 12.88 -9.20
CA LYS A 200 -22.36 14.15 -8.92
C LYS A 200 -22.45 14.48 -7.43
N TYR A 201 -22.28 13.47 -6.58
CA TYR A 201 -22.47 13.55 -5.14
C TYR A 201 -21.20 13.15 -4.38
N GLU A 202 -20.11 12.88 -5.09
CA GLU A 202 -18.83 12.50 -4.49
C GLU A 202 -18.23 13.68 -3.72
N ILE A 203 -17.68 13.37 -2.55
CA ILE A 203 -16.91 14.35 -1.78
C ILE A 203 -15.56 14.55 -2.48
N PRO A 204 -15.16 15.80 -2.81
CA PRO A 204 -13.93 16.06 -3.55
C PRO A 204 -12.66 15.78 -2.73
N GLU A 205 -11.50 16.02 -3.34
CA GLU A 205 -10.17 15.87 -2.72
C GLU A 205 -9.77 14.42 -2.42
N GLY A 206 -9.50 14.07 -1.16
CA GLY A 206 -8.93 12.78 -0.77
C GLY A 206 -9.76 11.57 -1.20
N PRO A 207 -11.09 11.53 -0.92
CA PRO A 207 -11.96 10.48 -1.43
C PRO A 207 -11.87 10.26 -2.93
N HIS A 208 -12.05 11.34 -3.71
CA HIS A 208 -12.02 11.30 -5.17
C HIS A 208 -10.67 10.77 -5.70
N ARG A 209 -9.56 11.26 -5.13
CA ARG A 209 -8.21 10.81 -5.50
C ARG A 209 -7.98 9.35 -5.18
N SER A 210 -8.44 8.88 -4.03
CA SER A 210 -8.32 7.48 -3.65
C SER A 210 -9.12 6.55 -4.57
N ARG A 211 -10.37 6.93 -4.90
CA ARG A 211 -11.20 6.17 -5.82
C ARG A 211 -10.53 6.04 -7.19
N LEU A 212 -10.05 7.16 -7.75
CA LEU A 212 -9.32 7.16 -9.03
C LEU A 212 -8.04 6.31 -8.96
N ASN A 213 -7.28 6.40 -7.86
CA ASN A 213 -6.09 5.58 -7.65
C ASN A 213 -6.43 4.09 -7.73
N LYS A 214 -7.49 3.65 -7.05
CA LYS A 214 -7.96 2.26 -7.08
C LYS A 214 -8.47 1.83 -8.45
N GLU A 215 -9.16 2.71 -9.18
CA GLU A 215 -9.62 2.41 -10.54
C GLU A 215 -8.48 2.19 -11.52
N GLN A 216 -7.42 2.98 -11.36
CA GLN A 216 -6.16 2.84 -12.11
C GLN A 216 -5.27 1.70 -11.59
N LEU A 217 -5.75 0.95 -10.59
CA LEU A 217 -5.03 -0.16 -9.94
C LEU A 217 -3.68 0.24 -9.35
N LEU A 218 -3.51 1.51 -8.97
CA LEU A 218 -2.25 2.02 -8.44
C LEU A 218 -1.96 1.51 -7.02
N PRO A 219 -0.70 1.60 -6.55
CA PRO A 219 -0.35 1.27 -5.17
C PRO A 219 -1.15 2.07 -4.15
N LYS A 220 -1.42 1.45 -3.01
CA LYS A 220 -2.14 2.07 -1.90
C LYS A 220 -1.29 3.17 -1.24
N LEU A 221 -1.95 4.04 -0.47
CA LEU A 221 -1.35 5.26 0.08
C LEU A 221 -0.01 5.05 0.80
N PHE A 222 0.11 3.98 1.58
CA PHE A 222 1.28 3.67 2.38
C PHE A 222 2.04 2.44 1.87
N ASP A 223 1.88 2.10 0.59
CA ASP A 223 2.69 1.07 -0.06
C ASP A 223 4.19 1.40 0.04
N GLY A 224 4.97 0.46 0.54
CA GLY A 224 6.40 0.65 0.83
C GLY A 224 6.72 1.36 2.15
N CYS A 225 5.71 1.74 2.97
CA CYS A 225 5.90 2.43 4.24
C CYS A 225 5.75 1.52 5.46
N TYR A 226 6.52 1.82 6.51
CA TYR A 226 6.56 1.06 7.76
C TYR A 226 6.25 1.98 8.95
N PHE A 227 5.41 1.53 9.87
CA PHE A 227 4.91 2.33 10.99
C PHE A 227 5.16 1.63 12.32
N TYR A 228 5.85 2.31 13.23
CA TYR A 228 5.95 1.92 14.62
C TYR A 228 5.12 2.86 15.50
N PHE A 229 4.17 2.31 16.25
CA PHE A 229 3.35 3.07 17.20
C PHE A 229 3.96 3.01 18.61
N GLY A 230 4.72 4.05 18.94
CA GLY A 230 5.42 4.20 20.22
C GLY A 230 4.60 4.99 21.25
N GLY A 231 4.64 4.54 22.50
CA GLY A 231 3.94 5.20 23.61
C GLY A 231 2.48 4.79 23.78
N THR A 232 1.74 5.58 24.54
CA THR A 232 0.31 5.38 24.86
C THR A 232 -0.57 6.27 23.99
N PHE A 233 -1.70 5.73 23.53
CA PHE A 233 -2.66 6.45 22.70
C PHE A 233 -4.00 6.53 23.43
N LYS A 234 -4.46 7.74 23.73
CA LYS A 234 -5.71 8.08 24.41
C LYS A 234 -6.76 8.61 23.44
N HIS A 235 -6.40 9.53 22.55
CA HIS A 235 -7.37 10.18 21.65
C HIS A 235 -7.60 9.35 20.38
N HIS A 236 -6.55 8.75 19.85
CA HIS A 236 -6.62 7.88 18.67
C HIS A 236 -6.27 6.44 19.04
N PRO A 237 -7.27 5.57 19.34
CA PRO A 237 -7.01 4.19 19.75
C PRO A 237 -6.05 3.49 18.79
N LYS A 238 -4.99 2.89 19.35
CA LYS A 238 -3.91 2.26 18.58
C LYS A 238 -4.42 1.22 17.59
N ASP A 239 -5.45 0.46 17.95
CA ASP A 239 -6.07 -0.53 17.07
C ASP A 239 -6.68 0.08 15.81
N ASN A 240 -7.23 1.29 15.89
CA ASN A 240 -7.74 2.00 14.72
C ASN A 240 -6.60 2.46 13.81
N LEU A 241 -5.50 2.96 14.38
CA LEU A 241 -4.31 3.35 13.62
C LEU A 241 -3.70 2.14 12.88
N ILE A 242 -3.64 0.98 13.54
CA ILE A 242 -3.19 -0.28 12.92
C ILE A 242 -4.10 -0.69 11.76
N LYS A 243 -5.43 -0.57 11.93
CA LYS A 243 -6.39 -0.83 10.85
C LYS A 243 -6.16 0.10 9.66
N PHE A 244 -5.89 1.38 9.90
CA PHE A 244 -5.57 2.34 8.83
C PHE A 244 -4.30 1.97 8.09
N VAL A 245 -3.20 1.70 8.80
CA VAL A 245 -1.93 1.29 8.17
C VAL A 245 -2.14 0.06 7.27
N THR A 246 -2.84 -0.95 7.79
CA THR A 246 -3.12 -2.18 7.04
C THR A 246 -4.01 -1.93 5.82
N ALA A 247 -5.07 -1.14 5.98
CA ALA A 247 -5.97 -0.79 4.88
C ALA A 247 -5.25 0.01 3.78
N ALA A 248 -4.31 0.88 4.17
CA ALA A 248 -3.49 1.71 3.30
C ALA A 248 -2.28 0.99 2.67
N GLY A 249 -2.07 -0.30 2.94
CA GLY A 249 -0.95 -1.07 2.37
C GLY A 249 0.40 -0.89 3.08
N GLY A 250 0.43 -0.19 4.22
CA GLY A 250 1.63 -0.07 5.04
C GLY A 250 1.83 -1.27 5.97
N GLN A 251 3.03 -1.36 6.53
CA GLN A 251 3.41 -2.43 7.46
C GLN A 251 3.59 -1.92 8.88
N VAL A 252 3.06 -2.64 9.87
CA VAL A 252 3.23 -2.28 11.29
C VAL A 252 4.45 -2.97 11.86
N LEU A 253 5.36 -2.18 12.42
CA LEU A 253 6.55 -2.66 13.12
C LEU A 253 6.22 -3.01 14.58
N SER A 254 6.61 -4.20 15.02
CA SER A 254 6.43 -4.65 16.40
C SER A 254 7.45 -4.06 17.37
N ARG A 255 8.61 -3.63 16.86
CA ARG A 255 9.71 -3.05 17.62
C ARG A 255 10.09 -1.69 17.04
N LYS A 256 10.59 -0.81 17.90
CA LYS A 256 11.10 0.49 17.48
C LYS A 256 12.24 0.29 16.48
N PRO A 257 12.19 0.90 15.28
CA PRO A 257 13.29 0.82 14.33
C PRO A 257 14.53 1.49 14.94
N LYS A 258 15.68 0.85 14.77
CA LYS A 258 16.98 1.37 15.20
C LYS A 258 17.90 1.44 13.99
N PRO A 259 18.74 2.48 13.85
CA PRO A 259 19.59 2.65 12.67
C PRO A 259 20.58 1.50 12.45
N ASP A 260 20.93 0.77 13.50
CA ASP A 260 21.86 -0.37 13.52
C ASP A 260 21.18 -1.74 13.38
N SER A 261 19.86 -1.78 13.17
CA SER A 261 19.14 -3.04 13.00
C SER A 261 19.29 -3.55 11.57
N ASP A 262 19.70 -4.81 11.39
CA ASP A 262 19.78 -5.47 10.06
C ASP A 262 18.49 -5.26 9.26
N VAL A 263 17.34 -5.42 9.92
CA VAL A 263 16.01 -5.22 9.31
C VAL A 263 15.85 -3.83 8.70
N THR A 264 16.27 -2.75 9.38
CA THR A 264 16.10 -1.38 8.89
C THR A 264 17.10 -1.01 7.81
N GLN A 265 18.27 -1.67 7.78
CA GLN A 265 19.30 -1.48 6.76
C GLN A 265 19.00 -2.27 5.48
N THR A 266 18.23 -3.37 5.57
CA THR A 266 17.79 -4.16 4.41
C THR A 266 16.50 -3.68 3.75
N ILE A 267 15.78 -2.73 4.36
CA ILE A 267 14.55 -2.16 3.78
C ILE A 267 14.95 -1.21 2.64
N ASN A 268 14.92 -1.71 1.40
CA ASN A 268 15.08 -0.94 0.18
C ASN A 268 13.72 -0.76 -0.53
N THR A 269 12.76 -0.19 0.19
CA THR A 269 11.42 0.07 -0.33
C THR A 269 11.27 1.54 -0.72
N VAL A 270 10.46 1.80 -1.74
CA VAL A 270 10.14 3.14 -2.19
C VAL A 270 8.68 3.44 -1.88
N ALA A 271 8.40 4.59 -1.26
CA ALA A 271 7.03 5.05 -1.05
C ALA A 271 6.47 5.63 -2.36
N TYR A 272 5.53 4.93 -3.00
CA TYR A 272 4.96 5.33 -4.30
C TYR A 272 4.33 6.73 -4.28
N HIS A 273 3.65 7.07 -3.18
CA HIS A 273 2.95 8.34 -3.00
C HIS A 273 3.85 9.46 -2.48
N ALA A 274 5.13 9.18 -2.20
CA ALA A 274 6.08 10.23 -1.88
C ALA A 274 6.41 11.04 -3.13
N ARG A 275 6.54 12.35 -2.95
CA ARG A 275 7.03 13.22 -4.02
C ARG A 275 8.48 12.85 -4.38
N PRO A 276 8.87 12.87 -5.67
CA PRO A 276 10.18 12.39 -6.12
C PRO A 276 11.39 13.10 -5.51
N ASP A 277 11.21 14.35 -5.11
CA ASP A 277 12.18 15.29 -4.56
C ASP A 277 12.29 15.24 -3.03
N PHE A 278 11.43 14.48 -2.35
CA PHE A 278 11.41 14.38 -0.90
C PHE A 278 12.09 13.10 -0.42
N ASP A 279 12.81 13.21 0.69
CA ASP A 279 13.47 12.09 1.35
C ASP A 279 12.51 10.97 1.71
N GLN A 280 11.23 11.28 1.96
CA GLN A 280 10.17 10.30 2.26
C GLN A 280 10.01 9.22 1.17
N ARG A 281 10.54 9.44 -0.03
CA ARG A 281 10.61 8.43 -1.08
C ARG A 281 11.42 7.21 -0.65
N PHE A 282 12.50 7.41 0.11
CA PHE A 282 13.41 6.36 0.56
C PHE A 282 13.42 6.21 2.10
N CYS A 283 13.12 7.29 2.83
CA CYS A 283 12.92 7.30 4.27
C CYS A 283 11.48 6.90 4.60
N THR A 284 11.16 5.61 4.42
CA THR A 284 9.78 5.09 4.50
C THR A 284 9.36 4.57 5.88
N GLN A 285 10.19 4.78 6.91
CA GLN A 285 9.96 4.30 8.27
C GLN A 285 9.48 5.44 9.18
N TYR A 286 8.32 5.29 9.78
CA TYR A 286 7.66 6.30 10.60
C TYR A 286 7.48 5.83 12.03
N ILE A 287 7.93 6.65 12.99
CA ILE A 287 7.62 6.48 14.41
C ILE A 287 6.46 7.41 14.75
N ILE A 288 5.29 6.83 15.01
CA ILE A 288 4.07 7.53 15.37
C ILE A 288 3.91 7.49 16.89
N TYR A 289 3.66 8.66 17.48
CA TYR A 289 3.42 8.84 18.91
C TYR A 289 2.35 9.90 19.10
N GLU A 290 1.52 9.73 20.13
CA GLU A 290 0.55 10.72 20.57
C GLU A 290 1.17 11.49 21.74
N ASP A 291 1.67 12.70 21.47
CA ASP A 291 2.19 13.56 22.54
C ASP A 291 1.08 14.45 23.08
N LEU A 292 0.89 14.41 24.41
CA LEU A 292 -0.02 15.26 25.16
C LEU A 292 0.64 16.59 25.58
N SER A 293 1.94 16.74 25.36
CA SER A 293 2.64 18.00 25.61
C SER A 293 2.29 19.01 24.53
N ASN A 294 1.91 20.22 24.95
CA ASN A 294 1.46 21.34 24.10
C ASN A 294 2.48 21.82 23.05
N HIS A 295 3.62 21.14 22.91
CA HIS A 295 4.67 21.58 22.00
C HIS A 295 4.65 20.83 20.65
N HIS A 296 4.27 19.55 20.54
CA HIS A 296 4.19 18.86 19.23
C HIS A 296 3.25 17.63 19.14
N PRO A 297 1.92 17.79 19.05
CA PRO A 297 0.99 16.70 18.67
C PRO A 297 1.08 16.30 17.17
N LYS A 298 2.22 16.52 16.52
CA LYS A 298 2.32 16.60 15.05
C LYS A 298 2.20 15.25 14.34
N ARG A 299 2.67 14.13 14.92
CA ARG A 299 2.81 12.86 14.15
C ARG A 299 1.50 12.10 13.94
N VAL A 300 0.63 11.98 14.95
CA VAL A 300 -0.69 11.34 14.75
C VAL A 300 -1.58 12.21 13.87
N ARG A 301 -1.57 13.54 14.09
CA ARG A 301 -2.30 14.47 13.24
C ARG A 301 -1.85 14.39 11.79
N TRP A 302 -0.54 14.43 11.53
CA TRP A 302 0.02 14.23 10.19
C TRP A 302 -0.46 12.92 9.55
N PHE A 303 -0.46 11.82 10.31
CA PHE A 303 -0.93 10.53 9.80
C PHE A 303 -2.41 10.58 9.39
N ILE A 304 -3.27 11.18 10.22
CA ILE A 304 -4.69 11.34 9.91
C ILE A 304 -4.88 12.26 8.70
N ASP A 305 -4.15 13.36 8.64
CA ASP A 305 -4.21 14.32 7.51
C ASP A 305 -3.77 13.64 6.19
N CYS A 306 -2.76 12.77 6.23
CA CYS A 306 -2.37 11.95 5.07
C CYS A 306 -3.52 11.07 4.58
N VAL A 307 -4.21 10.38 5.51
CA VAL A 307 -5.35 9.51 5.18
C VAL A 307 -6.51 10.31 4.60
N MET A 308 -6.86 11.44 5.24
CA MET A 308 -8.01 12.26 4.85
C MET A 308 -7.81 12.93 3.49
N SER A 309 -6.58 13.34 3.18
CA SER A 309 -6.20 13.90 1.88
C SER A 309 -5.83 12.83 0.85
N PHE A 310 -5.63 11.58 1.25
CA PHE A 310 -5.03 10.54 0.40
C PHE A 310 -3.71 11.02 -0.24
N GLU A 311 -2.83 11.60 0.58
CA GLU A 311 -1.50 12.05 0.20
C GLU A 311 -0.48 11.63 1.24
N LEU A 312 0.74 11.31 0.81
CA LEU A 312 1.86 11.23 1.74
C LEU A 312 2.43 12.63 1.95
N LEU A 313 1.90 13.33 2.96
CA LEU A 313 2.25 14.72 3.23
C LEU A 313 3.71 14.85 3.69
N PRO A 314 4.41 15.96 3.34
CA PRO A 314 5.75 16.24 3.83
C PRO A 314 5.78 16.37 5.36
N LEU A 315 6.89 15.95 5.97
CA LEU A 315 7.10 16.07 7.41
C LEU A 315 7.67 17.41 7.86
N ASP A 316 8.35 18.12 6.95
CA ASP A 316 9.24 19.25 7.25
C ASP A 316 8.83 20.57 6.56
N SER A 317 7.52 20.80 6.39
CA SER A 317 6.96 22.09 5.93
C SER A 317 6.37 22.91 7.06
#